data_AF-A0A4R1HMK2-F1
#
_entry.id   AF-A0A4R1HMK2-F1
#
_cell.length_a   1.000
_cell.length_b   1.000
_cell.length_c   1.000
_cell.angle_alpha   90.00
_cell.angle_beta   90.00
_cell.angle_gamma   90.00
#
_symmetry.space_group_name_H-M   'P 1'
#
loop_
_entity.id
_entity.type
_entity.pdbx_description
1 polymer ?
#
loop_
_entity_poly.entity_id
_entity_poly.type
_entity_poly.pdbx_seq_one_letter_code
_entity_poly.pdbx_strand_id
1 'polypeptide(L)'
;MTKKPISFVIAFVIYSLLAFGSHNVSAAEYPLQQKLEQCETAFKESRSKSATREQAGKARAKHFKLMIEILQHINDANVKAADEGRPLTPEELSNTVRVMGHLVEMLAKDHLAPKADWSYVY
;
A
#
# COMPACT_ATOMS: atom_id res chain seq x y z
N MET A 1 43.01 20.45 -49.18
CA MET A 1 42.65 19.26 -48.39
C MET A 1 42.69 19.64 -46.91
N THR A 2 41.55 19.88 -46.28
CA THR A 2 41.45 20.08 -44.82
C THR A 2 40.16 19.41 -44.35
N LYS A 3 40.33 18.32 -43.59
CA LYS A 3 39.25 17.46 -43.11
C LYS A 3 38.61 18.08 -41.87
N LYS A 4 37.28 18.14 -41.86
CA LYS A 4 36.42 18.68 -40.79
C LYS A 4 36.47 17.81 -39.53
N PRO A 5 36.59 18.36 -38.30
CA PRO A 5 36.38 17.61 -37.06
C PRO A 5 34.94 17.85 -36.56
N ILE A 6 33.94 17.24 -37.22
CA ILE A 6 32.53 17.37 -36.79
C ILE A 6 32.02 16.08 -36.11
N SER A 7 32.84 15.03 -36.05
CA SER A 7 32.37 13.70 -35.62
C SER A 7 32.43 13.42 -34.11
N PHE A 8 33.01 14.30 -33.27
CA PHE A 8 33.22 14.00 -31.84
C PHE A 8 32.17 14.61 -30.89
N VAL A 9 31.36 15.57 -31.33
CA VAL A 9 30.40 16.25 -30.44
C VAL A 9 29.09 15.45 -30.28
N ILE A 10 28.75 14.60 -31.26
CA ILE A 10 27.46 13.87 -31.27
C ILE A 10 27.48 12.65 -30.32
N ALA A 11 28.65 12.05 -30.08
CA ALA A 11 28.76 10.88 -29.21
C ALA A 11 28.59 11.21 -27.71
N PHE A 12 28.87 12.45 -27.30
CA PHE A 12 28.76 12.85 -25.88
C PHE A 12 27.30 13.13 -25.48
N VAL A 13 26.46 13.60 -26.41
CA VAL A 13 25.06 13.93 -26.10
C VAL A 13 24.19 12.68 -25.87
N ILE A 14 24.51 11.57 -26.53
CA ILE A 14 23.75 10.32 -26.37
C ILE A 14 24.13 9.60 -25.07
N TYR A 15 25.40 9.70 -24.62
CA TYR A 15 25.81 9.13 -23.33
C TYR A 15 25.23 9.89 -22.13
N SER A 16 25.06 11.21 -22.25
CA SER A 16 24.41 12.04 -21.22
C SER A 16 22.93 11.74 -21.05
N LEU A 17 22.22 11.28 -22.09
CA LEU A 17 20.80 10.95 -22.01
C LEU A 17 20.54 9.58 -21.35
N LEU A 18 21.51 8.67 -21.37
CA LEU A 18 21.43 7.39 -20.67
C LEU A 18 21.84 7.48 -19.19
N ALA A 19 22.49 8.57 -18.77
CA ALA A 19 22.87 8.80 -17.38
C ALA A 19 21.73 9.38 -16.50
N PHE A 20 20.60 9.78 -17.09
CA PHE A 20 19.40 10.20 -16.34
C PHE A 20 18.37 9.07 -16.13
N GLY A 21 18.66 7.85 -16.60
CA GLY A 21 17.80 6.67 -16.42
C GLY A 21 17.97 5.94 -15.08
N SER A 22 18.94 6.35 -14.26
CA SER A 22 19.25 5.73 -12.97
C SER A 22 19.24 6.74 -11.84
N HIS A 23 18.21 7.59 -11.82
CA HIS A 23 17.65 7.94 -10.54
C HIS A 23 17.07 6.66 -9.98
N ASN A 24 17.82 6.02 -9.08
CA ASN A 24 17.26 5.26 -7.98
C ASN A 24 16.21 6.16 -7.31
N VAL A 25 15.01 6.21 -7.89
CA VAL A 25 13.80 6.45 -7.14
C VAL A 25 13.75 5.25 -6.23
N SER A 26 14.43 5.37 -5.08
CA SER A 26 14.10 4.56 -3.92
C SER A 26 12.60 4.76 -3.79
N ALA A 27 11.83 3.77 -4.25
CA ALA A 27 10.39 3.76 -4.09
C ALA A 27 10.21 3.93 -2.59
N ALA A 28 9.77 5.13 -2.17
CA ALA A 28 9.63 5.45 -0.77
C ALA A 28 8.87 4.30 -0.13
N GLU A 29 9.50 3.63 0.83
CA GLU A 29 8.95 2.46 1.48
C GLU A 29 7.53 2.79 1.93
N TYR A 30 6.56 2.01 1.49
CA TYR A 30 5.16 2.28 1.79
C TYR A 30 5.00 2.35 3.32
N PRO A 31 4.50 3.46 3.88
CA PRO A 31 4.50 3.67 5.32
C PRO A 31 3.32 2.92 5.97
N LEU A 32 3.38 1.58 5.92
CA LEU A 32 2.30 0.66 6.27
C LEU A 32 1.75 0.94 7.67
N GLN A 33 2.63 1.11 8.65
CA GLN A 33 2.24 1.36 10.04
C GLN A 33 1.44 2.66 10.19
N GLN A 34 1.88 3.74 9.55
CA GLN A 34 1.18 5.02 9.57
C GLN A 34 -0.18 4.92 8.86
N LYS A 35 -0.25 4.18 7.76
CA LYS A 35 -1.49 3.96 7.01
C LYS A 35 -2.49 3.13 7.81
N LEU A 36 -2.03 2.15 8.56
CA LEU A 36 -2.85 1.38 9.50
C LEU A 36 -3.41 2.25 10.62
N GLU A 37 -2.57 3.09 11.24
CA GLU A 37 -3.02 4.02 12.28
C GLU A 37 -4.06 5.03 11.75
N GLN A 38 -3.87 5.53 10.53
CA GLN A 38 -4.85 6.39 9.86
C GLN A 38 -6.16 5.64 9.58
N CYS A 39 -6.07 4.35 9.19
CA CYS A 39 -7.20 3.50 8.90
C CYS A 39 -8.04 3.24 10.16
N GLU A 40 -7.37 2.92 11.28
CA GLU A 40 -7.99 2.71 12.59
C GLU A 40 -8.61 4.00 13.13
N THR A 41 -7.94 5.15 12.96
CA THR A 41 -8.47 6.45 13.36
C THR A 41 -9.75 6.77 12.59
N ALA A 42 -9.74 6.62 11.27
CA ALA A 42 -10.92 6.83 10.43
C ALA A 42 -12.07 5.88 10.81
N PHE A 43 -11.76 4.63 11.14
CA PHE A 43 -12.73 3.67 11.66
C PHE A 43 -13.37 4.16 12.96
N LYS A 44 -12.56 4.58 13.95
CA LYS A 44 -13.05 5.12 15.24
C LYS A 44 -13.89 6.38 15.05
N GLU A 45 -13.46 7.30 14.20
CA GLU A 45 -14.20 8.53 13.86
C GLU A 45 -15.56 8.23 13.23
N SER A 46 -15.63 7.22 12.35
CA SER A 46 -16.89 6.80 11.71
C SER A 46 -17.93 6.25 12.70
N ARG A 47 -17.48 5.84 13.89
CA ARG A 47 -18.30 5.29 14.97
C ARG A 47 -18.41 6.23 16.17
N SER A 48 -17.88 7.44 16.06
CA SER A 48 -17.93 8.40 17.16
C SER A 48 -19.38 8.78 17.46
N LYS A 49 -19.77 8.69 18.73
CA LYS A 49 -21.11 9.11 19.20
C LYS A 49 -21.32 10.62 19.11
N SER A 50 -20.24 11.40 18.94
CA SER A 50 -20.29 12.86 18.83
C SER A 50 -20.22 13.38 17.39
N ALA A 51 -20.02 12.51 16.39
CA ALA A 51 -19.94 12.91 15.00
C ALA A 51 -21.33 13.13 14.38
N THR A 52 -21.46 14.15 13.51
CA THR A 52 -22.64 14.27 12.66
C THR A 52 -22.69 13.12 11.66
N ARG A 53 -23.88 12.84 11.09
CA ARG A 53 -24.04 11.81 10.05
C ARG A 53 -23.09 12.01 8.86
N GLU A 54 -22.88 13.27 8.45
CA GLU A 54 -21.96 13.61 7.36
C GLU A 54 -20.50 13.33 7.74
N GLN A 55 -20.08 13.71 8.94
CA GLN A 55 -18.73 13.44 9.45
C GLN A 55 -18.47 11.94 9.55
N ALA A 56 -19.41 11.18 10.10
CA ALA A 56 -19.32 9.73 10.19
C ALA A 56 -19.25 9.08 8.79
N GLY A 57 -20.02 9.58 7.83
CA GLY A 57 -19.97 9.14 6.43
C GLY A 57 -18.62 9.39 5.76
N LYS A 58 -18.05 10.59 5.93
CA LYS A 58 -16.71 10.93 5.41
C LYS A 58 -15.61 10.07 6.04
N ALA A 59 -15.68 9.84 7.36
CA ALA A 59 -14.74 8.98 8.07
C ALA A 59 -14.82 7.52 7.60
N ARG A 60 -16.04 6.99 7.40
CA ARG A 60 -16.24 5.64 6.84
C ARG A 60 -15.66 5.50 5.44
N ALA A 61 -15.91 6.48 4.55
CA ALA A 61 -15.34 6.48 3.21
C ALA A 61 -13.81 6.51 3.23
N LYS A 62 -13.22 7.33 4.13
CA LYS A 62 -11.77 7.38 4.36
C LYS A 62 -11.23 6.03 4.87
N HIS A 63 -11.91 5.39 5.81
CA HIS A 63 -11.57 4.07 6.32
C HIS A 63 -11.49 3.04 5.19
N PHE A 64 -12.56 2.89 4.38
CA PHE A 64 -12.56 1.94 3.27
C PHE A 64 -11.51 2.25 2.20
N LYS A 65 -11.26 3.52 1.90
CA LYS A 65 -10.19 3.91 0.98
C LYS A 65 -8.83 3.42 1.48
N LEU A 66 -8.52 3.64 2.76
CA LEU A 66 -7.26 3.20 3.37
C LEU A 66 -7.16 1.67 3.43
N MET A 67 -8.27 0.98 3.71
CA MET A 67 -8.30 -0.49 3.65
C MET A 67 -7.91 -1.02 2.28
N ILE A 68 -8.51 -0.48 1.21
CA ILE A 68 -8.22 -0.88 -0.17
C ILE A 68 -6.75 -0.59 -0.49
N GLU A 69 -6.25 0.60 -0.14
CA GLU A 69 -4.86 0.99 -0.36
C GLU A 69 -3.87 0.04 0.32
N ILE A 70 -4.13 -0.35 1.57
CA ILE A 70 -3.29 -1.28 2.33
C ILE A 70 -3.33 -2.68 1.71
N LEU A 71 -4.52 -3.18 1.35
CA LEU A 71 -4.69 -4.50 0.72
C LEU A 71 -4.01 -4.57 -0.64
N GLN A 72 -4.10 -3.51 -1.44
CA GLN A 72 -3.39 -3.39 -2.71
C GLN A 72 -1.88 -3.46 -2.50
N HIS A 73 -1.35 -2.70 -1.55
CA HIS A 73 0.08 -2.74 -1.24
C HIS A 73 0.57 -4.14 -0.84
N ILE A 74 -0.18 -4.84 0.02
CA ILE A 74 0.13 -6.22 0.41
C ILE A 74 0.09 -7.15 -0.79
N ASN A 75 -0.95 -7.04 -1.62
CA ASN A 75 -1.08 -7.85 -2.83
C ASN A 75 0.09 -7.61 -3.80
N ASP A 76 0.46 -6.35 -4.03
CA ASP A 76 1.56 -5.99 -4.93
C ASP A 76 2.90 -6.53 -4.42
N ALA A 77 3.14 -6.48 -3.10
CA ALA A 77 4.32 -7.08 -2.49
C ALA A 77 4.35 -8.61 -2.67
N ASN A 78 3.21 -9.28 -2.51
CA ASN A 78 3.09 -10.73 -2.69
C ASN A 78 3.27 -11.15 -4.16
N VAL A 79 2.69 -10.40 -5.10
CA VAL A 79 2.87 -10.61 -6.55
C VAL A 79 4.33 -10.41 -6.93
N LYS A 80 4.97 -9.34 -6.43
CA LYS A 80 6.39 -9.10 -6.68
C LYS A 80 7.28 -10.26 -6.20
N ALA A 81 7.03 -10.80 -5.00
CA ALA A 81 7.76 -11.96 -4.52
C ALA A 81 7.56 -13.20 -5.42
N ALA A 82 6.33 -13.42 -5.89
CA ALA A 82 6.02 -14.49 -6.83
C ALA A 82 6.71 -14.32 -8.19
N ASP A 83 6.72 -13.11 -8.74
CA ASP A 83 7.40 -12.76 -10.00
C ASP A 83 8.92 -12.93 -9.90
N GLU A 84 9.49 -12.70 -8.71
CA GLU A 84 10.89 -12.96 -8.37
C GLU A 84 11.18 -14.47 -8.16
N GLY A 85 10.17 -15.33 -8.22
CA GLY A 85 10.30 -16.78 -8.01
C GLY A 85 10.66 -17.16 -6.58
N ARG A 86 10.42 -16.27 -5.60
CA ARG A 86 10.73 -16.50 -4.19
C ARG A 86 9.46 -16.68 -3.35
N PRO A 87 9.47 -17.57 -2.35
CA PRO A 87 8.44 -17.54 -1.32
C PRO A 87 8.55 -16.25 -0.48
N LEU A 88 7.45 -15.88 0.17
CA LEU A 88 7.47 -14.86 1.22
C LEU A 88 8.33 -15.35 2.39
N THR A 89 9.09 -14.45 3.01
CA THR A 89 9.77 -14.76 4.27
C THR A 89 8.75 -14.95 5.39
N PRO A 90 9.11 -15.65 6.49
CA PRO A 90 8.24 -15.75 7.67
C PRO A 90 7.77 -14.38 8.21
N GLU A 91 8.62 -13.36 8.15
CA GLU A 91 8.31 -12.00 8.58
C GLU A 91 7.31 -11.31 7.64
N GLU A 92 7.50 -11.42 6.31
CA GLU A 92 6.58 -10.88 5.30
C GLU A 92 5.20 -11.54 5.43
N LEU A 93 5.17 -12.86 5.61
CA LEU A 93 3.93 -13.62 5.80
C LEU A 93 3.24 -13.25 7.11
N SER A 94 3.97 -13.21 8.23
CA SER A 94 3.43 -12.84 9.54
C SER A 94 2.84 -11.43 9.53
N ASN A 95 3.55 -10.48 8.91
CA ASN A 95 3.05 -9.11 8.79
C ASN A 95 1.79 -9.04 7.91
N THR A 96 1.76 -9.74 6.77
CA THR A 96 0.60 -9.85 5.89
C THR A 96 -0.63 -10.37 6.65
N VAL A 97 -0.48 -11.51 7.34
CA VAL A 97 -1.57 -12.13 8.10
C VAL A 97 -2.06 -11.22 9.22
N ARG A 98 -1.15 -10.59 9.97
CA ARG A 98 -1.50 -9.66 11.05
C ARG A 98 -2.30 -8.48 10.53
N VAL A 99 -1.86 -7.85 9.44
CA VAL A 99 -2.54 -6.69 8.86
C VAL A 99 -3.91 -7.09 8.30
N MET A 100 -3.99 -8.17 7.51
CA MET A 100 -5.26 -8.66 6.99
C MET A 100 -6.24 -9.00 8.10
N GLY A 101 -5.78 -9.67 9.18
CA GLY A 101 -6.59 -9.98 10.34
C GLY A 101 -7.19 -8.73 11.00
N HIS A 102 -6.37 -7.69 11.20
CA HIS A 102 -6.83 -6.44 11.79
C HIS A 102 -7.85 -5.70 10.89
N LEU A 103 -7.61 -5.68 9.58
CA LEU A 103 -8.55 -5.11 8.62
C LEU A 103 -9.90 -5.87 8.60
N VAL A 104 -9.86 -7.20 8.63
CA VAL A 104 -11.05 -8.05 8.71
C VAL A 104 -11.82 -7.82 10.02
N GLU A 105 -11.11 -7.66 11.15
CA GLU A 105 -11.73 -7.36 12.44
C GLU A 105 -12.52 -6.04 12.40
N MET A 106 -11.98 -4.99 11.76
CA MET A 106 -12.70 -3.72 11.59
C MET A 106 -13.94 -3.87 10.70
N LEU A 107 -13.85 -4.61 9.58
CA LEU A 107 -15.00 -4.91 8.72
C LEU A 107 -16.08 -5.71 9.45
N ALA A 108 -15.67 -6.71 10.22
CA ALA A 108 -16.55 -7.53 11.02
C ALA A 108 -17.37 -6.67 11.99
N LYS A 109 -16.73 -5.70 12.65
CA LYS A 109 -17.41 -4.74 13.54
C LYS A 109 -18.40 -3.83 12.81
N ASP A 110 -18.20 -3.57 11.52
CA ASP A 110 -19.08 -2.70 10.71
C ASP A 110 -20.27 -3.42 10.08
N HIS A 111 -20.14 -4.72 9.80
CA HIS A 111 -21.11 -5.45 8.98
C HIS A 111 -21.72 -6.68 9.65
N LEU A 112 -21.11 -7.25 10.68
CA LEU A 112 -21.70 -8.40 11.35
C LEU A 112 -22.73 -7.93 12.37
N ALA A 113 -23.94 -8.49 12.25
CA ALA A 113 -24.90 -8.42 13.34
C ALA A 113 -24.26 -9.04 14.60
N PRO A 114 -24.58 -8.56 15.81
CA PRO A 114 -24.01 -9.09 17.06
C PRO A 114 -24.35 -10.56 17.35
N LYS A 115 -25.06 -11.26 16.44
CA LYS A 115 -25.28 -12.71 16.52
C LYS A 115 -24.14 -13.41 15.81
N ALA A 116 -23.25 -14.02 16.60
CA ALA A 116 -22.17 -14.86 16.09
C ALA A 116 -22.72 -16.23 15.67
N ASP A 117 -23.21 -16.37 14.44
CA ASP A 117 -23.51 -17.69 13.84
C ASP A 117 -22.23 -18.45 13.42
N TRP A 118 -21.05 -17.87 13.63
CA TRP A 118 -19.76 -18.36 13.12
C TRP A 118 -18.75 -18.70 14.22
N SER A 119 -19.11 -18.54 15.50
CA SER A 119 -18.21 -18.93 16.59
C SER A 119 -18.19 -20.45 16.74
N TYR A 120 -17.04 -21.08 16.51
CA TYR A 120 -16.78 -22.50 16.82
C TYR A 120 -16.67 -22.77 18.34
N VAL A 121 -17.42 -22.05 19.16
CA VAL A 121 -17.52 -22.31 20.60
C VAL A 121 -18.72 -23.23 20.80
N TYR A 122 -18.47 -24.54 20.79
CA TYR A 122 -19.37 -25.54 21.38
C TYR A 122 -19.23 -25.52 22.90
#